data_AF-A0AAU3Z6B9-F1
#
_entry.id   AF-A0AAU3Z6B9-F1
#
_cell.length_a   1.000
_cell.length_b   1.000
_cell.length_c   1.000
_cell.angle_alpha   90.00
_cell.angle_beta   90.00
_cell.angle_gamma   90.00
#
_symmetry.space_group_name_H-M   'P 1'
#
loop_
_entity.id
_entity.type
_entity.pdbx_description
1 polymer ?
#
loop_
_entity_poly.entity_id
_entity_poly.type
_entity_poly.pdbx_seq_one_letter_code
_entity_poly.pdbx_strand_id
1 'polypeptide(L)'
;MSRMRSAARALDRRAFLAVAGAAAVSAGVGTAIGTGSGASAAPAPATPGAAVPAALRSAPTAPTTPAGPSPAGTTLLTSAAPRTGHPGSGYRRLGDGPGWGRVVRDGLAPAGAGRAARRTALAAFVQLTDLHLTDVQHPVRGEFLRPADTAAWRPQEALTVPGAVSLVERVNALRAGPATGAPLSFVMTTGDNTDNNSHAELGWFLKVMSGGRITPNTGDPRRYEGVQDSGIKHFWHPDTALRDTDKQRGFPRVEGFLAAAVRPVNSPGLRMPWYSTVGNHDSLTSGSMAARGHFLADFAVGGRKLYEIPAAEARTQLATDQRNGDFDGSHFAALVRRHGKDLRHITPDPARAPFTPREYLTAHLDPAHAGAGPVGHGYTRANLDSDTLYYTFRVAPGVLGISLDTTGRGGHFTGTVGTAQLNWLERTLKAHAGEHVLVFSHHNSWTITNTHPDPARPGERNHSGDEIVALLGKHRNTVAWINGHSHRNKIQSHGSFWEVTTASHIDFPQLARVFELVDNKDGTLSLFTTLVESAAPHRTDFTDLSQTGLAALYRELSFNAPGSRTDLSGTAGDRNTELVLRKR
;
A
#
# COMPACT_ATOMS: atom_id res chain seq x y z
N MET A 1 -35.30 27.67 -11.80
CA MET A 1 -34.05 27.52 -12.59
C MET A 1 -32.88 27.38 -11.61
N SER A 2 -32.12 26.28 -11.69
CA SER A 2 -31.07 25.95 -10.71
C SER A 2 -29.71 26.49 -11.15
N ARG A 3 -28.91 27.03 -10.21
CA ARG A 3 -27.50 27.37 -10.43
C ARG A 3 -26.62 26.43 -9.60
N MET A 4 -26.17 25.34 -10.21
CA MET A 4 -25.09 24.52 -9.66
C MET A 4 -23.81 25.36 -9.62
N ARG A 5 -23.32 25.71 -8.42
CA ARG A 5 -21.97 26.25 -8.24
C ARG A 5 -20.99 25.08 -8.22
N SER A 6 -20.14 25.00 -9.25
CA SER A 6 -18.98 24.11 -9.27
C SER A 6 -18.08 24.43 -8.08
N ALA A 7 -17.94 23.47 -7.16
CA ALA A 7 -17.02 23.55 -6.04
C ALA A 7 -15.70 22.85 -6.39
N ALA A 8 -15.02 23.35 -7.41
CA ALA A 8 -13.62 23.02 -7.68
C ALA A 8 -12.76 23.55 -6.51
N ARG A 9 -12.66 22.77 -5.43
CA ARG A 9 -11.81 23.10 -4.29
C ARG A 9 -10.35 23.02 -4.73
N ALA A 10 -9.67 24.15 -4.65
CA ALA A 10 -8.23 24.23 -4.83
C ALA A 10 -7.54 23.18 -3.93
N LEU A 11 -6.70 22.35 -4.55
CA LEU A 11 -5.93 21.32 -3.87
C LEU A 11 -4.98 21.97 -2.87
N ASP A 12 -5.07 21.60 -1.60
CA ASP A 12 -4.08 22.00 -0.60
C ASP A 12 -2.77 21.25 -0.89
N ARG A 13 -1.86 21.94 -1.58
CA ARG A 13 -0.55 21.41 -2.00
C ARG A 13 0.31 20.93 -0.82
N ARG A 14 0.01 21.33 0.44
CA ARG A 14 0.71 20.81 1.62
C ARG A 14 0.21 19.42 2.05
N ALA A 15 -1.04 19.07 1.77
CA ALA A 15 -1.65 17.81 2.21
C ALA A 15 -1.25 16.57 1.39
N PHE A 16 -0.40 16.74 0.36
CA PHE A 16 0.20 15.67 -0.45
C PHE A 16 1.62 15.31 0.01
N LEU A 17 2.32 16.26 0.66
CA LEU A 17 3.77 16.17 0.90
C LEU A 17 4.23 15.13 1.94
N ALA A 18 3.31 14.42 2.61
CA ALA A 18 3.65 13.44 3.63
C ALA A 18 3.61 11.98 3.16
N VAL A 19 2.96 11.69 2.03
CA VAL A 19 3.28 10.47 1.25
C VAL A 19 4.61 10.70 0.54
N ALA A 20 4.85 11.95 0.12
CA ALA A 20 6.06 12.40 -0.56
C ALA A 20 7.34 12.50 0.29
N GLY A 21 7.34 12.04 1.55
CA GLY A 21 8.59 11.92 2.32
C GLY A 21 9.61 11.01 1.63
N ALA A 22 9.12 10.01 0.88
CA ALA A 22 9.94 9.12 0.05
C ALA A 22 9.90 9.45 -1.47
N ALA A 23 9.04 10.37 -1.93
CA ALA A 23 8.71 10.53 -3.35
C ALA A 23 8.61 11.99 -3.79
N ALA A 24 9.71 12.57 -4.28
CA ALA A 24 9.76 13.97 -4.66
C ALA A 24 9.24 14.24 -6.12
N VAL A 25 7.91 14.41 -6.20
CA VAL A 25 7.00 15.50 -6.73
C VAL A 25 7.32 16.45 -7.93
N SER A 26 7.41 16.07 -9.22
CA SER A 26 7.27 17.11 -10.32
C SER A 26 6.94 16.67 -11.78
N ALA A 27 7.01 17.59 -12.78
CA ALA A 27 6.61 17.36 -14.18
C ALA A 27 7.17 18.37 -15.24
N GLY A 28 7.54 17.84 -16.43
CA GLY A 28 7.42 18.45 -17.78
C GLY A 28 8.33 19.62 -18.22
N VAL A 29 8.64 19.89 -19.50
CA VAL A 29 8.44 19.22 -20.82
C VAL A 29 9.60 19.67 -21.73
N GLY A 30 10.11 18.82 -22.63
CA GLY A 30 11.20 19.16 -23.58
C GLY A 30 10.80 19.11 -25.06
N THR A 31 11.77 19.37 -25.95
CA THR A 31 11.68 19.14 -27.40
C THR A 31 12.96 18.50 -27.96
N ALA A 32 12.80 17.66 -28.99
CA ALA A 32 13.85 16.79 -29.55
C ALA A 32 14.74 17.49 -30.60
N ILE A 33 15.67 16.84 -31.31
CA ILE A 33 15.45 15.84 -32.38
C ILE A 33 16.74 15.05 -32.64
N GLY A 34 16.62 13.77 -33.03
CA GLY A 34 17.71 12.97 -33.62
C GLY A 34 17.19 11.84 -34.52
N THR A 35 17.68 11.77 -35.75
CA THR A 35 17.46 10.69 -36.75
C THR A 35 18.57 9.62 -36.64
N GLY A 36 18.50 8.40 -37.19
CA GLY A 36 17.49 7.69 -37.99
C GLY A 36 18.09 6.39 -38.58
N SER A 37 17.35 5.68 -39.45
CA SER A 37 17.69 4.41 -40.15
C SER A 37 17.82 3.14 -39.27
N GLY A 38 17.54 1.92 -39.76
CA GLY A 38 17.08 1.49 -41.09
C GLY A 38 16.36 0.13 -41.02
N ALA A 39 15.57 -0.23 -42.04
CA ALA A 39 14.57 -1.30 -41.97
C ALA A 39 14.97 -2.63 -42.64
N SER A 40 14.28 -3.71 -42.27
CA SER A 40 13.98 -4.84 -43.17
C SER A 40 12.65 -5.50 -42.75
N ALA A 41 11.98 -6.19 -43.67
CA ALA A 41 10.53 -6.41 -43.65
C ALA A 41 10.05 -7.81 -43.20
N ALA A 42 8.73 -7.90 -42.95
CA ALA A 42 8.00 -9.08 -42.45
C ALA A 42 7.75 -10.16 -43.53
N PRO A 43 7.07 -11.28 -43.17
CA PRO A 43 5.61 -11.26 -43.35
C PRO A 43 4.79 -11.90 -42.19
N ALA A 44 3.49 -11.60 -42.19
CA ALA A 44 2.44 -12.19 -41.35
C ALA A 44 1.47 -13.02 -42.26
N PRO A 45 0.30 -13.55 -41.82
CA PRO A 45 -0.31 -13.58 -40.48
C PRO A 45 -0.91 -14.94 -40.05
N ALA A 46 -1.34 -15.05 -38.79
CA ALA A 46 -2.39 -16.00 -38.37
C ALA A 46 -3.12 -15.51 -37.11
N THR A 47 -4.44 -15.50 -37.12
CA THR A 47 -5.32 -15.16 -35.98
C THR A 47 -5.82 -16.39 -35.24
N PRO A 48 -5.71 -16.44 -33.89
CA PRO A 48 -6.54 -17.30 -33.07
C PRO A 48 -7.54 -16.48 -32.22
N GLY A 49 -8.78 -16.97 -32.12
CA GLY A 49 -9.84 -16.32 -31.35
C GLY A 49 -9.67 -16.45 -29.83
N ALA A 50 -10.43 -15.65 -29.08
CA ALA A 50 -10.41 -15.63 -27.62
C ALA A 50 -10.92 -16.96 -27.02
N ALA A 51 -10.01 -17.75 -26.45
CA ALA A 51 -10.35 -18.89 -25.61
C ALA A 51 -10.47 -18.45 -24.14
N VAL A 52 -11.61 -18.71 -23.52
CA VAL A 52 -11.86 -18.47 -22.09
C VAL A 52 -11.33 -19.68 -21.30
N PRO A 53 -10.36 -19.55 -20.38
CA PRO A 53 -9.89 -20.67 -19.57
C PRO A 53 -10.92 -21.08 -18.50
N ALA A 54 -10.94 -22.37 -18.17
CA ALA A 54 -11.99 -23.00 -17.39
C ALA A 54 -12.02 -22.62 -15.90
N ALA A 55 -13.18 -22.84 -15.28
CA ALA A 55 -13.47 -22.48 -13.89
C ALA A 55 -12.53 -23.18 -12.87
N LEU A 56 -11.98 -22.39 -11.94
CA LEU A 56 -11.29 -22.88 -10.76
C LEU A 56 -12.26 -23.64 -9.83
N ARG A 57 -11.78 -24.75 -9.28
CA ARG A 57 -12.55 -25.65 -8.40
C ARG A 57 -12.92 -24.95 -7.08
N SER A 58 -14.09 -25.30 -6.55
CA SER A 58 -14.66 -24.73 -5.31
C SER A 58 -13.77 -24.96 -4.09
N ALA A 59 -13.58 -23.91 -3.29
CA ALA A 59 -12.89 -23.96 -2.01
C ALA A 59 -13.66 -24.81 -0.96
N PRO A 60 -12.99 -25.30 0.11
CA PRO A 60 -13.64 -26.08 1.16
C PRO A 60 -14.68 -25.26 1.93
N THR A 61 -15.84 -25.87 2.22
CA THR A 61 -16.89 -25.24 3.03
C THR A 61 -16.48 -25.11 4.49
N ALA A 62 -16.49 -23.88 5.00
CA ALA A 62 -16.27 -23.56 6.41
C ALA A 62 -17.44 -24.03 7.32
N PRO A 63 -17.24 -24.14 8.65
CA PRO A 63 -18.25 -24.69 9.56
C PRO A 63 -19.58 -23.94 9.59
N THR A 64 -20.68 -24.69 9.66
CA THR A 64 -22.05 -24.26 9.35
C THR A 64 -22.83 -23.63 10.52
N THR A 65 -22.16 -23.04 11.50
CA THR A 65 -22.83 -22.25 12.56
C THR A 65 -22.43 -20.78 12.43
N PRO A 66 -23.34 -19.88 12.01
CA PRO A 66 -23.05 -18.46 11.93
C PRO A 66 -22.57 -17.93 13.28
N ALA A 67 -21.38 -17.34 13.31
CA ALA A 67 -20.99 -16.52 14.44
C ALA A 67 -21.90 -15.29 14.47
N GLY A 68 -22.36 -14.86 15.65
CA GLY A 68 -22.99 -13.54 15.77
C GLY A 68 -21.99 -12.43 15.40
N PRO A 69 -22.47 -11.24 14.95
CA PRO A 69 -21.60 -10.07 14.76
C PRO A 69 -20.77 -9.79 16.01
N SER A 70 -19.48 -9.53 15.85
CA SER A 70 -18.56 -9.31 16.97
C SER A 70 -17.66 -8.09 16.73
N PRO A 71 -17.55 -7.14 17.68
CA PRO A 71 -16.59 -6.05 17.60
C PRO A 71 -15.17 -6.46 18.04
N ALA A 72 -14.99 -7.68 18.56
CA ALA A 72 -13.71 -8.15 19.09
C ALA A 72 -12.62 -8.14 18.01
N GLY A 73 -11.43 -7.68 18.37
CA GLY A 73 -10.33 -7.52 17.42
C GLY A 73 -10.47 -6.35 16.45
N THR A 74 -11.44 -5.44 16.65
CA THR A 74 -11.66 -4.29 15.76
C THR A 74 -11.70 -2.96 16.50
N THR A 75 -11.54 -1.87 15.74
CA THR A 75 -11.67 -0.50 16.24
C THR A 75 -13.08 -0.15 16.74
N LEU A 76 -14.10 -1.00 16.53
CA LEU A 76 -15.42 -0.82 17.17
C LEU A 76 -15.35 -0.94 18.69
N LEU A 77 -14.39 -1.73 19.22
CA LEU A 77 -14.21 -1.96 20.65
C LEU A 77 -13.19 -0.98 21.26
N THR A 78 -12.01 -0.88 20.67
CA THR A 78 -10.91 -0.02 21.13
C THR A 78 -9.95 0.30 19.98
N SER A 79 -9.27 1.43 20.05
CA SER A 79 -8.19 1.84 19.14
C SER A 79 -7.01 2.38 19.94
N ALA A 80 -5.78 2.24 19.44
CA ALA A 80 -4.61 2.82 20.08
C ALA A 80 -4.73 4.35 20.22
N ALA A 81 -4.47 4.85 21.43
CA ALA A 81 -4.53 6.27 21.75
C ALA A 81 -3.32 6.72 22.58
N PRO A 82 -2.90 8.00 22.45
CA PRO A 82 -1.92 8.59 23.35
C PRO A 82 -2.42 8.56 24.80
N ARG A 83 -1.57 8.07 25.70
CA ARG A 83 -1.77 8.25 27.14
C ARG A 83 -1.42 9.68 27.53
N THR A 84 -1.98 10.16 28.64
CA THR A 84 -1.49 11.38 29.29
C THR A 84 -0.03 11.18 29.70
N GLY A 85 0.87 11.90 29.03
CA GLY A 85 2.32 11.80 29.25
C GLY A 85 2.79 12.58 30.47
N HIS A 86 4.06 12.46 30.80
CA HIS A 86 4.71 13.42 31.71
C HIS A 86 4.78 14.81 31.04
N PRO A 87 4.42 15.90 31.74
CA PRO A 87 4.56 17.25 31.21
C PRO A 87 6.00 17.52 30.73
N GLY A 88 6.13 18.05 29.50
CA GLY A 88 7.44 18.37 28.91
C GLY A 88 8.08 17.27 28.03
N SER A 89 7.56 16.03 28.04
CA SER A 89 8.00 15.00 27.07
C SER A 89 7.34 15.21 25.71
N GLY A 90 8.14 15.36 24.64
CA GLY A 90 7.63 15.37 23.27
C GLY A 90 7.12 14.01 22.80
N TYR A 91 7.70 12.93 23.34
CA TYR A 91 7.31 11.54 23.09
C TYR A 91 6.14 11.13 24.00
N ARG A 92 5.16 10.42 23.43
CA ARG A 92 3.93 9.99 24.08
C ARG A 92 3.75 8.47 23.95
N ARG A 93 3.62 7.80 25.10
CA ARG A 93 3.32 6.36 25.18
C ARG A 93 1.89 6.09 24.67
N LEU A 94 1.69 4.97 23.98
CA LEU A 94 0.37 4.52 23.55
C LEU A 94 -0.30 3.62 24.62
N GLY A 95 -1.60 3.43 24.45
CA GLY A 95 -2.43 2.51 25.23
C GLY A 95 -3.86 2.46 24.70
N ASP A 96 -4.71 1.73 25.42
CA ASP A 96 -6.08 1.48 25.03
C ASP A 96 -6.92 2.76 25.02
N GLY A 97 -7.54 3.06 23.88
CA GLY A 97 -8.41 4.20 23.66
C GLY A 97 -9.87 3.82 23.38
N PRO A 98 -10.79 4.80 23.30
CA PRO A 98 -12.20 4.53 23.01
C PRO A 98 -12.38 3.99 21.59
N GLY A 99 -13.22 2.97 21.44
CA GLY A 99 -13.63 2.46 20.13
C GLY A 99 -14.38 3.50 19.30
N TRP A 100 -14.33 3.35 17.97
CA TRP A 100 -14.98 4.22 17.00
C TRP A 100 -16.35 3.64 16.62
N GLY A 101 -17.41 4.29 17.05
CA GLY A 101 -18.79 3.91 16.70
C GLY A 101 -19.04 3.93 15.18
N ARG A 102 -19.99 3.10 14.73
CA ARG A 102 -20.34 2.98 13.30
C ARG A 102 -21.23 4.14 12.85
N VAL A 103 -20.82 4.84 11.79
CA VAL A 103 -21.59 5.93 11.16
C VAL A 103 -22.34 5.40 9.93
N VAL A 104 -23.65 5.58 9.88
CA VAL A 104 -24.46 5.30 8.67
C VAL A 104 -24.30 6.47 7.69
N ARG A 105 -24.01 6.18 6.42
CA ARG A 105 -23.94 7.15 5.33
C ARG A 105 -24.90 6.74 4.23
N ASP A 106 -26.01 7.46 4.13
CA ASP A 106 -27.18 7.15 3.28
C ASP A 106 -27.35 8.11 2.09
N GLY A 107 -26.32 8.91 1.79
CA GLY A 107 -26.34 9.90 0.70
C GLY A 107 -26.51 9.35 -0.72
N LEU A 108 -26.36 8.03 -0.94
CA LEU A 108 -26.68 7.39 -2.23
C LEU A 108 -28.03 6.67 -2.25
N ALA A 109 -28.54 6.26 -1.07
CA ALA A 109 -29.89 5.72 -0.89
C ALA A 109 -30.29 5.77 0.60
N PRO A 110 -31.54 6.16 0.93
CA PRO A 110 -32.02 6.20 2.31
C PRO A 110 -31.86 4.86 3.03
N ALA A 111 -31.44 4.92 4.30
CA ALA A 111 -31.23 3.74 5.13
C ALA A 111 -32.55 3.17 5.68
N GLY A 112 -33.12 2.18 4.99
CA GLY A 112 -34.43 1.60 5.32
C GLY A 112 -34.58 1.09 6.77
N ALA A 113 -35.78 1.26 7.34
CA ALA A 113 -36.12 0.73 8.66
C ALA A 113 -36.15 -0.81 8.65
N GLY A 114 -35.78 -1.43 9.79
CA GLY A 114 -35.76 -2.89 9.94
C GLY A 114 -34.78 -3.65 9.03
N ARG A 115 -34.00 -2.97 8.17
CA ARG A 115 -33.04 -3.62 7.25
C ARG A 115 -32.05 -4.54 7.96
N ALA A 116 -31.64 -4.18 9.18
CA ALA A 116 -30.68 -4.95 9.98
C ALA A 116 -31.15 -6.39 10.28
N ALA A 117 -32.47 -6.61 10.36
CA ALA A 117 -33.10 -7.91 10.61
C ALA A 117 -33.47 -8.68 9.32
N ARG A 118 -33.39 -8.04 8.14
CA ARG A 118 -33.77 -8.63 6.83
C ARG A 118 -32.58 -8.86 5.90
N ARG A 119 -31.47 -8.13 6.12
CA ARG A 119 -30.30 -8.13 5.25
C ARG A 119 -29.65 -9.51 5.13
N THR A 120 -29.13 -9.82 3.94
CA THR A 120 -28.33 -11.02 3.68
C THR A 120 -26.93 -10.59 3.27
N ALA A 121 -25.89 -11.15 3.90
CA ALA A 121 -24.52 -10.95 3.48
C ALA A 121 -24.27 -11.60 2.12
N LEU A 122 -23.62 -10.86 1.21
CA LEU A 122 -23.23 -11.31 -0.12
C LEU A 122 -21.74 -11.66 -0.17
N ALA A 123 -20.90 -10.85 0.49
CA ALA A 123 -19.46 -11.05 0.59
C ALA A 123 -18.91 -10.42 1.88
N ALA A 124 -17.85 -11.00 2.44
CA ALA A 124 -17.11 -10.43 3.56
C ALA A 124 -15.61 -10.74 3.42
N PHE A 125 -14.74 -9.72 3.50
CA PHE A 125 -13.30 -9.84 3.25
C PHE A 125 -12.51 -8.75 3.98
N VAL A 126 -11.17 -8.84 3.93
CA VAL A 126 -10.27 -7.83 4.54
C VAL A 126 -9.42 -7.16 3.46
N GLN A 127 -9.19 -5.86 3.57
CA GLN A 127 -8.19 -5.11 2.80
C GLN A 127 -6.97 -4.82 3.67
N LEU A 128 -5.78 -5.11 3.14
CA LEU A 128 -4.49 -4.56 3.55
C LEU A 128 -4.03 -3.59 2.45
N THR A 129 -3.23 -2.58 2.78
CA THR A 129 -2.68 -1.64 1.79
C THR A 129 -1.44 -0.97 2.34
N ASP A 130 -0.52 -0.58 1.46
CA ASP A 130 0.60 0.28 1.79
C ASP A 130 1.36 -0.28 3.01
N LEU A 131 1.76 -1.56 2.88
CA LEU A 131 2.48 -2.30 3.91
C LEU A 131 3.91 -1.78 4.05
N HIS A 132 4.52 -1.35 2.94
CA HIS A 132 5.92 -0.97 2.81
C HIS A 132 6.82 -1.89 3.63
N LEU A 133 6.96 -3.17 3.22
CA LEU A 133 8.05 -3.96 3.77
C LEU A 133 9.36 -3.37 3.27
N THR A 134 10.12 -2.79 4.18
CA THR A 134 11.23 -1.89 3.89
C THR A 134 12.57 -2.52 4.22
N ASP A 135 13.46 -2.65 3.23
CA ASP A 135 14.87 -2.85 3.50
C ASP A 135 15.53 -1.51 3.87
N VAL A 136 15.56 -1.17 5.15
CA VAL A 136 16.17 0.08 5.65
C VAL A 136 17.68 0.21 5.37
N GLN A 137 18.33 -0.85 4.90
CA GLN A 137 19.76 -0.86 4.54
C GLN A 137 19.99 -0.66 3.04
N HIS A 138 18.92 -0.65 2.23
CA HIS A 138 18.98 -0.53 0.78
C HIS A 138 19.66 0.80 0.33
N PRO A 139 20.64 0.77 -0.60
CA PRO A 139 21.39 1.95 -1.04
C PRO A 139 20.59 3.08 -1.67
N VAL A 140 19.51 2.76 -2.39
CA VAL A 140 18.71 3.72 -3.17
C VAL A 140 17.61 4.41 -2.32
N ARG A 141 17.75 4.46 -1.00
CA ARG A 141 16.76 5.10 -0.12
C ARG A 141 17.05 6.59 0.08
N GLY A 142 15.98 7.33 0.36
CA GLY A 142 15.99 8.81 0.47
C GLY A 142 16.46 9.38 1.81
N GLU A 143 17.00 8.57 2.74
CA GLU A 143 17.22 9.03 4.12
C GLU A 143 18.18 10.21 4.22
N PHE A 144 19.08 10.36 3.23
CA PHE A 144 20.05 11.45 3.14
C PHE A 144 19.41 12.85 3.06
N LEU A 145 18.12 12.95 2.71
CA LEU A 145 17.35 14.20 2.69
C LEU A 145 16.87 14.64 4.10
N ARG A 146 16.99 13.77 5.12
CA ARG A 146 16.51 14.03 6.48
C ARG A 146 17.03 15.31 7.16
N PRO A 147 18.25 15.81 6.89
CA PRO A 147 18.70 17.11 7.42
C PRO A 147 17.85 18.31 6.95
N ALA A 148 17.04 18.15 5.89
CA ALA A 148 16.10 19.16 5.39
C ALA A 148 14.62 18.83 5.68
N ASP A 149 14.21 17.57 5.58
CA ASP A 149 12.85 17.12 5.87
C ASP A 149 12.83 15.90 6.80
N THR A 150 12.27 16.05 7.99
CA THR A 150 12.19 14.95 8.96
C THR A 150 11.36 13.76 8.49
N ALA A 151 10.47 13.94 7.51
CA ALA A 151 9.67 12.86 6.93
C ALA A 151 10.46 11.93 5.98
N ALA A 152 11.67 12.32 5.55
CA ALA A 152 12.49 11.54 4.60
C ALA A 152 13.09 10.24 5.18
N TRP A 153 12.97 10.03 6.49
CA TRP A 153 13.21 8.74 7.15
C TRP A 153 12.47 8.68 8.48
N ARG A 154 11.76 7.57 8.72
CA ARG A 154 10.91 7.40 9.91
C ARG A 154 11.47 6.31 10.86
N PRO A 155 11.56 6.56 12.18
CA PRO A 155 12.19 5.64 13.14
C PRO A 155 11.64 4.20 13.20
N GLN A 156 10.41 3.97 12.75
CA GLN A 156 9.76 2.66 12.80
C GLN A 156 10.07 1.74 11.61
N GLU A 157 10.69 2.22 10.53
CA GLU A 157 10.77 1.51 9.24
C GLU A 157 11.46 0.13 9.34
N ALA A 158 12.41 -0.02 10.27
CA ALA A 158 13.10 -1.27 10.55
C ALA A 158 12.19 -2.37 11.16
N LEU A 159 10.96 -2.04 11.56
CA LEU A 159 10.00 -2.95 12.20
C LEU A 159 8.75 -3.23 11.34
N THR A 160 8.78 -2.89 10.05
CA THR A 160 7.69 -3.13 9.09
C THR A 160 7.30 -4.60 9.00
N VAL A 161 8.30 -5.51 8.94
CA VAL A 161 8.06 -6.96 8.88
C VAL A 161 7.38 -7.51 10.16
N PRO A 162 7.90 -7.35 11.40
CA PRO A 162 7.18 -7.80 12.59
C PRO A 162 5.81 -7.11 12.77
N GLY A 163 5.68 -5.83 12.37
CA GLY A 163 4.40 -5.14 12.33
C GLY A 163 3.38 -5.82 11.42
N ALA A 164 3.76 -6.14 10.18
CA ALA A 164 2.91 -6.81 9.21
C ALA A 164 2.58 -8.26 9.59
N VAL A 165 3.52 -8.99 10.20
CA VAL A 165 3.23 -10.31 10.79
C VAL A 165 2.14 -10.20 11.85
N SER A 166 2.21 -9.20 12.73
CA SER A 166 1.17 -9.00 13.74
C SER A 166 -0.17 -8.53 13.16
N LEU A 167 -0.18 -7.94 11.96
CA LEU A 167 -1.41 -7.68 11.21
C LEU A 167 -2.04 -8.98 10.70
N VAL A 168 -1.24 -9.89 10.15
CA VAL A 168 -1.67 -11.25 9.73
C VAL A 168 -2.20 -12.05 10.93
N GLU A 169 -1.53 -11.99 12.08
CA GLU A 169 -2.01 -12.57 13.35
C GLU A 169 -3.41 -12.03 13.72
N ARG A 170 -3.65 -10.72 13.59
CA ARG A 170 -4.98 -10.14 13.85
C ARG A 170 -6.03 -10.66 12.88
N VAL A 171 -5.74 -10.63 11.57
CA VAL A 171 -6.70 -11.08 10.54
C VAL A 171 -7.11 -12.54 10.76
N ASN A 172 -6.14 -13.40 11.10
CA ASN A 172 -6.39 -14.80 11.46
C ASN A 172 -7.19 -15.00 12.76
N ALA A 173 -7.23 -13.99 13.65
CA ALA A 173 -7.99 -14.01 14.89
C ALA A 173 -9.42 -13.43 14.76
N LEU A 174 -9.76 -12.81 13.62
CA LEU A 174 -11.12 -12.34 13.35
C LEU A 174 -12.05 -13.54 13.11
N ARG A 175 -13.00 -13.77 14.03
CA ARG A 175 -13.94 -14.89 13.96
C ARG A 175 -14.88 -14.82 12.75
N ALA A 176 -15.33 -13.60 12.39
CA ALA A 176 -16.30 -13.32 11.35
C ALA A 176 -16.38 -11.80 11.06
N GLY A 177 -17.18 -11.43 10.06
CA GLY A 177 -17.59 -10.06 9.74
C GLY A 177 -18.19 -9.31 10.94
N PRO A 178 -17.61 -8.17 11.37
CA PRO A 178 -18.05 -7.42 12.55
C PRO A 178 -19.47 -6.82 12.45
N ALA A 179 -20.03 -6.66 11.25
CA ALA A 179 -21.36 -6.11 11.04
C ALA A 179 -22.46 -7.18 10.92
N THR A 180 -22.15 -8.36 10.38
CA THR A 180 -23.12 -9.38 9.98
C THR A 180 -22.90 -10.76 10.58
N GLY A 181 -21.68 -11.09 11.02
CA GLY A 181 -21.31 -12.45 11.41
C GLY A 181 -21.01 -13.39 10.23
N ALA A 182 -20.97 -12.88 8.99
CA ALA A 182 -20.58 -13.66 7.82
C ALA A 182 -19.11 -14.11 7.89
N PRO A 183 -18.76 -15.31 7.41
CA PRO A 183 -17.36 -15.75 7.36
C PRO A 183 -16.54 -14.85 6.41
N LEU A 184 -15.33 -14.48 6.83
CA LEU A 184 -14.38 -13.76 5.97
C LEU A 184 -13.82 -14.73 4.93
N SER A 185 -13.97 -14.44 3.64
CA SER A 185 -13.65 -15.38 2.56
C SER A 185 -12.27 -15.17 1.92
N PHE A 186 -11.69 -13.96 1.98
CA PHE A 186 -10.34 -13.68 1.51
C PHE A 186 -9.76 -12.38 2.10
N VAL A 187 -8.48 -12.15 1.81
CA VAL A 187 -7.78 -10.87 1.99
C VAL A 187 -7.37 -10.28 0.64
N MET A 188 -7.50 -8.97 0.46
CA MET A 188 -7.00 -8.22 -0.69
C MET A 188 -5.85 -7.32 -0.23
N THR A 189 -4.72 -7.29 -0.95
CA THR A 189 -3.75 -6.19 -0.84
C THR A 189 -3.97 -5.20 -1.97
N THR A 190 -3.99 -3.90 -1.67
CA THR A 190 -4.13 -2.83 -2.69
C THR A 190 -2.81 -2.11 -2.96
N GLY A 191 -1.72 -2.86 -3.17
CA GLY A 191 -0.42 -2.33 -3.58
C GLY A 191 0.43 -1.73 -2.46
N ASP A 192 1.65 -1.36 -2.84
CA ASP A 192 2.75 -0.88 -1.98
C ASP A 192 3.04 -1.90 -0.87
N ASN A 193 3.29 -3.13 -1.33
CA ASN A 193 3.62 -4.27 -0.51
C ASN A 193 5.12 -4.24 -0.15
N THR A 194 5.98 -3.85 -1.10
CA THR A 194 7.42 -3.51 -0.90
C THR A 194 7.63 -2.00 -0.78
N ASP A 195 8.81 -1.54 -0.32
CA ASP A 195 9.16 -0.10 -0.25
C ASP A 195 10.04 0.38 -1.41
N ASN A 196 10.98 -0.44 -1.89
CA ASN A 196 11.98 0.00 -2.86
C ASN A 196 12.12 -0.94 -4.08
N ASN A 197 11.07 -1.71 -4.41
CA ASN A 197 11.01 -2.64 -5.54
C ASN A 197 12.13 -3.72 -5.53
N SER A 198 12.60 -4.14 -4.35
CA SER A 198 13.71 -5.11 -4.24
C SER A 198 13.27 -6.58 -4.07
N HIS A 199 14.07 -7.52 -4.55
CA HIS A 199 13.81 -8.97 -4.39
C HIS A 199 13.72 -9.41 -2.93
N ALA A 200 14.50 -8.80 -2.02
CA ALA A 200 14.46 -9.05 -0.59
C ALA A 200 13.07 -8.74 -0.01
N GLU A 201 12.57 -7.52 -0.26
CA GLU A 201 11.27 -7.05 0.22
C GLU A 201 10.12 -7.88 -0.36
N LEU A 202 10.17 -8.23 -1.65
CA LEU A 202 9.17 -9.11 -2.30
C LEU A 202 9.15 -10.50 -1.65
N GLY A 203 10.33 -11.07 -1.39
CA GLY A 203 10.46 -12.34 -0.69
C GLY A 203 9.97 -12.29 0.76
N TRP A 204 10.11 -11.14 1.44
CA TRP A 204 9.51 -10.91 2.76
C TRP A 204 7.99 -10.82 2.68
N PHE A 205 7.45 -10.06 1.71
CA PHE A 205 6.00 -9.89 1.52
C PHE A 205 5.31 -11.23 1.28
N LEU A 206 5.80 -12.00 0.31
CA LEU A 206 5.23 -13.30 -0.02
C LEU A 206 5.26 -14.24 1.18
N LYS A 207 6.30 -14.20 2.02
CA LYS A 207 6.37 -14.99 3.27
C LYS A 207 5.53 -14.43 4.43
N VAL A 208 5.32 -13.11 4.52
CA VAL A 208 4.36 -12.53 5.49
C VAL A 208 2.96 -13.08 5.16
N MET A 209 2.58 -13.08 3.89
CA MET A 209 1.24 -13.46 3.45
C MET A 209 1.02 -14.99 3.41
N SER A 210 2.00 -15.76 2.91
CA SER A 210 1.89 -17.23 2.79
C SER A 210 2.35 -18.01 4.03
N GLY A 211 3.15 -17.39 4.89
CA GLY A 211 3.70 -17.97 6.11
C GLY A 211 5.17 -18.39 5.99
N GLY A 212 5.81 -18.59 7.14
CA GLY A 212 7.18 -19.08 7.23
C GLY A 212 8.18 -18.10 7.86
N ARG A 213 9.46 -18.47 7.80
CA ARG A 213 10.55 -17.74 8.44
C ARG A 213 11.15 -16.67 7.54
N ILE A 214 11.24 -15.45 8.07
CA ILE A 214 11.68 -14.25 7.37
C ILE A 214 12.87 -13.68 8.14
N THR A 215 13.94 -13.32 7.45
CA THR A 215 15.04 -12.54 8.01
C THR A 215 14.96 -11.14 7.39
N PRO A 216 14.49 -10.11 8.11
CA PRO A 216 14.40 -8.74 7.62
C PRO A 216 15.78 -8.07 7.64
N ASN A 217 16.72 -8.62 6.87
CA ASN A 217 18.11 -8.15 6.79
C ASN A 217 18.64 -8.31 5.36
N THR A 218 19.47 -7.37 4.93
CA THR A 218 20.28 -7.43 3.69
C THR A 218 21.68 -6.92 4.01
N GLY A 219 22.69 -7.30 3.23
CA GLY A 219 24.09 -6.97 3.51
C GLY A 219 24.72 -7.92 4.52
N ASP A 220 25.37 -7.41 5.58
CA ASP A 220 26.03 -8.27 6.57
C ASP A 220 25.00 -9.14 7.32
N PRO A 221 25.03 -10.48 7.21
CA PRO A 221 24.04 -11.35 7.85
C PRO A 221 24.11 -11.36 9.38
N ARG A 222 25.09 -10.68 10.00
CA ARG A 222 25.33 -10.61 11.44
C ARG A 222 25.18 -9.21 12.02
N ARG A 223 24.96 -8.18 11.19
CA ARG A 223 24.95 -6.77 11.61
C ARG A 223 23.84 -6.00 10.89
N TYR A 224 23.55 -4.83 11.45
CA TYR A 224 22.74 -3.81 10.79
C TYR A 224 23.72 -2.80 10.16
N GLU A 225 23.43 -2.35 8.94
CA GLU A 225 24.24 -1.45 8.11
C GLU A 225 23.37 -0.29 7.58
N GLY A 226 22.80 0.51 8.49
CA GLY A 226 21.80 1.54 8.14
C GLY A 226 22.05 2.88 8.83
N VAL A 227 21.06 3.78 8.80
CA VAL A 227 21.24 5.13 9.38
C VAL A 227 21.21 5.14 10.91
N GLN A 228 20.67 4.10 11.56
CA GLN A 228 20.46 4.02 13.01
C GLN A 228 21.69 3.58 13.84
N ASP A 229 22.76 3.07 13.21
CA ASP A 229 24.06 2.78 13.85
C ASP A 229 25.17 3.75 13.36
N SER A 230 24.81 4.74 12.55
CA SER A 230 25.72 5.59 11.78
C SER A 230 26.61 6.57 12.56
N GLY A 231 26.25 6.89 13.80
CA GLY A 231 26.78 8.02 14.58
C GLY A 231 26.22 9.40 14.21
N ILE A 232 25.36 9.50 13.19
CA ILE A 232 24.84 10.77 12.66
C ILE A 232 23.68 11.28 13.54
N LYS A 233 23.87 12.42 14.20
CA LYS A 233 22.89 12.97 15.18
C LYS A 233 21.52 13.32 14.61
N HIS A 234 21.32 13.32 13.29
CA HIS A 234 20.01 13.50 12.67
C HIS A 234 19.09 12.27 12.84
N PHE A 235 19.63 11.06 12.97
CA PHE A 235 18.86 9.81 13.05
C PHE A 235 18.73 9.31 14.49
N TRP A 236 17.64 8.62 14.83
CA TRP A 236 17.48 7.97 16.12
C TRP A 236 18.42 6.75 16.23
N HIS A 237 19.30 6.76 17.22
CA HIS A 237 20.26 5.68 17.48
C HIS A 237 19.82 4.84 18.69
N PRO A 238 18.92 3.85 18.53
CA PRO A 238 18.22 3.21 19.65
C PRO A 238 19.16 2.57 20.67
N ASP A 239 20.18 1.83 20.22
CA ASP A 239 21.09 1.09 21.08
C ASP A 239 22.07 1.96 21.88
N THR A 240 22.41 3.16 21.38
CA THR A 240 23.53 3.96 21.90
C THR A 240 23.11 5.10 22.82
N ALA A 241 24.05 5.55 23.66
CA ALA A 241 23.90 6.75 24.48
C ALA A 241 24.07 8.07 23.69
N LEU A 242 24.16 8.02 22.35
CA LEU A 242 24.29 9.23 21.51
C LEU A 242 23.07 10.14 21.73
N ARG A 243 23.32 11.41 22.08
CA ARG A 243 22.29 12.45 22.20
C ARG A 243 21.90 12.99 20.81
N ASP A 244 21.23 12.15 20.04
CA ASP A 244 20.68 12.48 18.72
C ASP A 244 19.43 13.40 18.81
N THR A 245 18.94 13.84 17.64
CA THR A 245 17.82 14.78 17.48
C THR A 245 16.49 14.19 17.97
N ASP A 246 16.31 12.88 17.92
CA ASP A 246 15.04 12.23 18.29
C ASP A 246 15.01 11.91 19.78
N LYS A 247 16.13 11.50 20.38
CA LYS A 247 16.24 11.43 21.85
C LYS A 247 16.03 12.79 22.51
N GLN A 248 16.42 13.89 21.85
CA GLN A 248 16.08 15.25 22.30
C GLN A 248 14.57 15.56 22.25
N ARG A 249 13.79 14.84 21.44
CA ARG A 249 12.30 14.88 21.43
C ARG A 249 11.68 13.89 22.42
N GLY A 250 12.49 13.10 23.13
CA GLY A 250 12.05 12.10 24.12
C GLY A 250 12.00 10.66 23.60
N PHE A 251 12.53 10.35 22.40
CA PHE A 251 12.64 8.96 21.97
C PHE A 251 13.50 8.14 22.93
N PRO A 252 13.13 6.88 23.22
CA PRO A 252 13.85 6.04 24.18
C PRO A 252 15.24 5.62 23.67
N ARG A 253 16.10 5.23 24.61
CA ARG A 253 17.20 4.29 24.32
C ARG A 253 16.61 2.88 24.49
N VAL A 254 16.84 2.01 23.51
CA VAL A 254 16.37 0.62 23.49
C VAL A 254 17.57 -0.24 23.13
N GLU A 255 18.18 -0.86 24.14
CA GLU A 255 19.39 -1.67 23.99
C GLU A 255 19.04 -3.06 23.44
N GLY A 256 19.75 -3.48 22.39
CA GLY A 256 19.45 -4.68 21.61
C GLY A 256 18.49 -4.44 20.43
N PHE A 257 18.03 -3.20 20.20
CA PHE A 257 16.99 -2.90 19.19
C PHE A 257 17.39 -3.32 17.79
N LEU A 258 18.54 -2.87 17.28
CA LEU A 258 18.92 -3.14 15.89
C LEU A 258 19.18 -4.62 15.65
N ALA A 259 19.80 -5.30 16.62
CA ALA A 259 19.99 -6.74 16.59
C ALA A 259 18.66 -7.52 16.62
N ALA A 260 17.63 -6.99 17.30
CA ALA A 260 16.29 -7.57 17.31
C ALA A 260 15.49 -7.26 16.03
N ALA A 261 15.65 -6.07 15.46
CA ALA A 261 14.96 -5.62 14.25
C ALA A 261 15.32 -6.47 13.02
N VAL A 262 16.61 -6.81 12.86
CA VAL A 262 17.09 -7.66 11.74
C VAL A 262 17.02 -9.17 12.02
N ARG A 263 16.61 -9.56 13.22
CA ARG A 263 16.55 -10.97 13.64
C ARG A 263 15.45 -11.72 12.89
N PRO A 264 15.62 -13.02 12.59
CA PRO A 264 14.55 -13.81 12.00
C PRO A 264 13.25 -13.81 12.82
N VAL A 265 12.14 -13.60 12.12
CA VAL A 265 10.76 -13.61 12.60
C VAL A 265 9.96 -14.71 11.87
N ASN A 266 8.81 -15.10 12.40
CA ASN A 266 7.97 -16.15 11.80
C ASN A 266 6.55 -15.62 11.55
N SER A 267 6.15 -15.57 10.29
CA SER A 267 4.75 -15.33 9.94
C SER A 267 3.94 -16.62 10.06
N PRO A 268 2.74 -16.60 10.67
CA PRO A 268 1.81 -17.72 10.59
C PRO A 268 1.18 -17.88 9.19
N GLY A 269 1.34 -16.89 8.31
CA GLY A 269 0.64 -16.81 7.03
C GLY A 269 -0.86 -16.54 7.20
N LEU A 270 -1.54 -16.10 6.15
CA LEU A 270 -3.00 -15.99 6.15
C LEU A 270 -3.66 -17.36 6.06
N ARG A 271 -4.67 -17.58 6.90
CA ARG A 271 -5.46 -18.83 6.95
C ARG A 271 -6.64 -18.85 5.98
N MET A 272 -6.74 -17.84 5.12
CA MET A 272 -7.77 -17.67 4.11
C MET A 272 -7.13 -17.22 2.80
N PRO A 273 -7.75 -17.48 1.64
CA PRO A 273 -7.20 -17.07 0.36
C PRO A 273 -6.86 -15.58 0.32
N TRP A 274 -5.87 -15.20 -0.49
CA TRP A 274 -5.54 -13.79 -0.68
C TRP A 274 -5.22 -13.42 -2.13
N TYR A 275 -5.42 -12.13 -2.41
CA TYR A 275 -5.32 -11.52 -3.73
C TYR A 275 -4.47 -10.25 -3.65
N SER A 276 -3.70 -9.96 -4.70
CA SER A 276 -2.79 -8.80 -4.75
C SER A 276 -3.14 -7.83 -5.87
N THR A 277 -3.11 -6.54 -5.59
CA THR A 277 -2.88 -5.48 -6.58
C THR A 277 -1.44 -4.98 -6.43
N VAL A 278 -0.85 -4.50 -7.53
CA VAL A 278 0.47 -3.86 -7.58
C VAL A 278 0.37 -2.35 -7.27
N GLY A 279 1.29 -1.82 -6.46
CA GLY A 279 1.45 -0.39 -6.19
C GLY A 279 2.71 0.20 -6.82
N ASN A 280 2.89 1.51 -6.73
CA ASN A 280 4.06 2.16 -7.35
C ASN A 280 5.38 1.75 -6.67
N HIS A 281 5.40 1.47 -5.37
CA HIS A 281 6.59 0.93 -4.67
C HIS A 281 6.84 -0.56 -4.95
N ASP A 282 5.87 -1.27 -5.55
CA ASP A 282 6.08 -2.63 -6.07
C ASP A 282 6.70 -2.61 -7.48
N SER A 283 6.48 -1.54 -8.28
CA SER A 283 6.93 -1.44 -9.69
C SER A 283 8.08 -0.49 -9.94
N LEU A 284 8.36 0.45 -9.03
CA LEU A 284 9.32 1.55 -9.21
C LEU A 284 10.27 1.64 -8.01
N THR A 285 11.54 1.94 -8.28
CA THR A 285 12.53 2.20 -7.24
C THR A 285 12.10 3.43 -6.44
N SER A 286 12.05 3.28 -5.11
CA SER A 286 11.52 4.28 -4.15
C SER A 286 10.09 4.77 -4.49
N GLY A 287 9.31 3.98 -5.24
CA GLY A 287 7.95 4.33 -5.63
C GLY A 287 7.81 5.42 -6.71
N SER A 288 8.90 5.94 -7.27
CA SER A 288 8.86 7.02 -8.27
C SER A 288 9.79 6.86 -9.47
N MET A 289 10.94 6.19 -9.28
CA MET A 289 11.95 6.04 -10.33
C MET A 289 11.71 4.77 -11.14
N ALA A 290 11.46 4.91 -12.43
CA ALA A 290 11.55 3.81 -13.37
C ALA A 290 13.02 3.40 -13.51
N ALA A 291 13.31 2.10 -13.49
CA ALA A 291 14.64 1.56 -13.70
C ALA A 291 15.12 1.77 -15.15
N ARG A 292 15.62 2.96 -15.47
CA ARG A 292 16.18 3.31 -16.78
C ARG A 292 17.70 3.16 -16.77
N GLY A 293 18.19 2.16 -17.49
CA GLY A 293 19.61 1.81 -17.50
C GLY A 293 20.05 1.08 -16.23
N HIS A 294 21.36 0.85 -16.09
CA HIS A 294 21.90 -0.07 -15.09
C HIS A 294 22.20 0.56 -13.73
N PHE A 295 22.41 1.89 -13.65
CA PHE A 295 22.96 2.54 -12.46
C PHE A 295 22.17 2.27 -11.17
N LEU A 296 20.83 2.36 -11.18
CA LEU A 296 20.04 2.13 -9.97
C LEU A 296 20.16 0.68 -9.48
N ALA A 297 20.16 -0.30 -10.39
CA ALA A 297 20.33 -1.71 -10.07
C ALA A 297 21.75 -2.02 -9.57
N ASP A 298 22.77 -1.53 -10.28
CA ASP A 298 24.19 -1.69 -9.91
C ASP A 298 24.49 -1.07 -8.54
N PHE A 299 23.90 0.10 -8.25
CA PHE A 299 24.06 0.78 -6.96
C PHE A 299 23.29 0.08 -5.84
N ALA A 300 22.08 -0.42 -6.11
CA ALA A 300 21.26 -1.15 -5.13
C ALA A 300 21.97 -2.40 -4.58
N VAL A 301 22.62 -3.19 -5.43
CA VAL A 301 23.36 -4.39 -5.01
C VAL A 301 24.78 -4.07 -4.48
N GLY A 302 25.24 -2.83 -4.64
CA GLY A 302 26.62 -2.41 -4.38
C GLY A 302 26.98 -2.27 -2.89
N GLY A 303 28.29 -2.20 -2.62
CA GLY A 303 28.86 -2.02 -1.27
C GLY A 303 28.99 -0.58 -0.80
N ARG A 304 28.09 0.32 -1.22
CA ARG A 304 28.12 1.76 -0.92
C ARG A 304 26.71 2.31 -0.67
N LYS A 305 26.53 3.17 0.34
CA LYS A 305 25.28 3.92 0.57
C LYS A 305 25.57 5.35 1.04
N LEU A 306 24.71 6.29 0.63
CA LEU A 306 24.73 7.69 1.06
C LEU A 306 23.79 7.85 2.26
N TYR A 307 24.29 8.37 3.39
CA TYR A 307 23.50 8.48 4.63
C TYR A 307 23.01 9.90 4.93
N GLU A 308 23.76 10.92 4.53
CA GLU A 308 23.40 12.33 4.71
C GLU A 308 24.08 13.20 3.66
N ILE A 309 23.46 14.34 3.35
CA ILE A 309 24.06 15.46 2.63
C ILE A 309 23.80 16.77 3.42
N PRO A 310 24.55 17.85 3.20
CA PRO A 310 24.36 19.10 3.93
C PRO A 310 22.92 19.63 3.82
N ALA A 311 22.33 20.11 4.92
CA ALA A 311 20.92 20.54 4.96
C ALA A 311 20.55 21.66 3.96
N ALA A 312 21.52 22.49 3.54
CA ALA A 312 21.31 23.45 2.45
C ALA A 312 21.13 22.75 1.09
N GLU A 313 21.91 21.70 0.83
CA GLU A 313 21.85 20.91 -0.38
C GLU A 313 20.61 20.01 -0.40
N ALA A 314 20.28 19.35 0.71
CA ALA A 314 19.04 18.57 0.84
C ALA A 314 17.78 19.43 0.58
N ARG A 315 17.73 20.69 1.06
CA ARG A 315 16.65 21.63 0.71
C ARG A 315 16.60 21.96 -0.78
N THR A 316 17.76 22.16 -1.41
CA THR A 316 17.84 22.42 -2.86
C THR A 316 17.44 21.20 -3.69
N GLN A 317 17.82 19.99 -3.26
CA GLN A 317 17.45 18.72 -3.88
C GLN A 317 15.93 18.53 -3.79
N LEU A 318 15.35 18.58 -2.58
CA LEU A 318 13.90 18.54 -2.36
C LEU A 318 13.15 19.59 -3.21
N ALA A 319 13.65 20.83 -3.28
CA ALA A 319 13.02 21.88 -4.10
C ALA A 319 13.21 21.68 -5.62
N THR A 320 14.20 20.91 -6.06
CA THR A 320 14.42 20.55 -7.47
C THR A 320 13.55 19.37 -7.86
N ASP A 321 13.50 18.35 -7.02
CA ASP A 321 12.61 17.21 -7.17
C ASP A 321 11.15 17.57 -6.85
N GLN A 322 10.86 18.77 -6.34
CA GLN A 322 9.52 19.37 -6.28
C GLN A 322 9.14 20.21 -7.52
N ARG A 323 10.07 20.42 -8.48
CA ARG A 323 9.85 21.22 -9.71
C ARG A 323 10.12 20.47 -11.03
N ASN A 324 11.15 19.64 -11.09
CA ASN A 324 11.57 18.88 -12.28
C ASN A 324 11.30 17.37 -12.17
N GLY A 325 11.57 16.80 -10.99
CA GLY A 325 11.27 15.42 -10.61
C GLY A 325 12.44 14.48 -10.90
N ASP A 326 12.51 13.35 -10.19
CA ASP A 326 13.42 12.26 -10.54
C ASP A 326 12.65 10.96 -10.72
N PHE A 327 12.32 10.66 -11.98
CA PHE A 327 11.52 9.49 -12.36
C PHE A 327 12.29 8.48 -13.21
N ASP A 328 13.58 8.74 -13.47
CA ASP A 328 14.51 7.81 -14.10
C ASP A 328 15.78 7.56 -13.26
N GLY A 329 15.91 8.23 -12.11
CA GLY A 329 17.04 8.12 -11.20
C GLY A 329 18.26 8.94 -11.61
N SER A 330 18.13 9.83 -12.60
CA SER A 330 19.26 10.59 -13.13
C SER A 330 19.75 11.67 -12.16
N HIS A 331 18.87 12.31 -11.38
CA HIS A 331 19.28 13.28 -10.36
C HIS A 331 19.95 12.56 -9.17
N PHE A 332 19.38 11.45 -8.71
CA PHE A 332 19.97 10.58 -7.69
C PHE A 332 21.35 10.07 -8.13
N ALA A 333 21.49 9.62 -9.37
CA ALA A 333 22.77 9.19 -9.92
C ALA A 333 23.81 10.32 -9.95
N ALA A 334 23.41 11.54 -10.32
CA ALA A 334 24.29 12.71 -10.30
C ALA A 334 24.69 13.11 -8.86
N LEU A 335 23.77 13.02 -7.91
CA LEU A 335 24.00 13.27 -6.48
C LEU A 335 24.99 12.26 -5.89
N VAL A 336 24.75 10.95 -6.09
CA VAL A 336 25.64 9.87 -5.60
C VAL A 336 27.04 9.99 -6.20
N ARG A 337 27.17 10.35 -7.48
CA ARG A 337 28.47 10.61 -8.12
C ARG A 337 29.17 11.83 -7.51
N ARG A 338 28.45 12.91 -7.22
CA ARG A 338 28.98 14.11 -6.55
C ARG A 338 29.50 13.78 -5.14
N HIS A 339 28.77 12.97 -4.39
CA HIS A 339 29.13 12.53 -3.03
C HIS A 339 29.94 11.23 -2.98
N GLY A 340 30.60 10.82 -4.08
CA GLY A 340 31.29 9.52 -4.17
C GLY A 340 32.35 9.26 -3.08
N LYS A 341 32.90 10.33 -2.46
CA LYS A 341 33.85 10.25 -1.34
C LYS A 341 33.17 10.14 0.04
N ASP A 342 31.91 10.57 0.15
CA ASP A 342 31.13 10.58 1.39
C ASP A 342 30.32 9.28 1.56
N LEU A 343 30.23 8.46 0.49
CA LEU A 343 29.55 7.16 0.50
C LEU A 343 30.20 6.21 1.51
N ARG A 344 29.40 5.75 2.48
CA ARG A 344 29.83 4.75 3.46
C ARG A 344 29.94 3.38 2.81
N HIS A 345 30.87 2.57 3.31
CA HIS A 345 30.93 1.15 2.95
C HIS A 345 29.80 0.40 3.66
N ILE A 346 29.12 -0.46 2.92
CA ILE A 346 28.20 -1.49 3.40
C ILE A 346 28.53 -2.80 2.69
N THR A 347 27.96 -3.92 3.12
CA THR A 347 28.11 -5.22 2.47
C THR A 347 27.25 -5.25 1.19
N PRO A 348 27.82 -5.59 0.01
CA PRO A 348 27.06 -5.83 -1.22
C PRO A 348 26.06 -6.98 -1.03
N ASP A 349 24.87 -6.87 -1.62
CA ASP A 349 23.84 -7.90 -1.53
C ASP A 349 22.99 -7.97 -2.83
N PRO A 350 23.03 -9.09 -3.59
CA PRO A 350 22.23 -9.25 -4.79
C PRO A 350 20.72 -9.30 -4.53
N ALA A 351 20.26 -9.59 -3.29
CA ALA A 351 18.83 -9.57 -2.95
C ALA A 351 18.24 -8.14 -2.99
N ARG A 352 19.07 -7.10 -3.02
CA ARG A 352 18.66 -5.71 -3.23
C ARG A 352 18.38 -5.37 -4.69
N ALA A 353 18.65 -6.27 -5.64
CA ALA A 353 18.36 -6.02 -7.05
C ALA A 353 16.87 -5.70 -7.26
N PRO A 354 16.54 -4.73 -8.14
CA PRO A 354 15.15 -4.43 -8.48
C PRO A 354 14.55 -5.55 -9.33
N PHE A 355 13.27 -5.87 -9.12
CA PHE A 355 12.57 -6.90 -9.89
C PHE A 355 11.67 -6.29 -10.97
N THR A 356 11.54 -6.99 -12.09
CA THR A 356 10.65 -6.63 -13.20
C THR A 356 9.19 -7.08 -12.96
N PRO A 357 8.20 -6.53 -13.69
CA PRO A 357 6.82 -7.05 -13.70
C PRO A 357 6.72 -8.56 -13.96
N ARG A 358 7.62 -9.11 -14.80
CA ARG A 358 7.68 -10.53 -15.10
C ARG A 358 8.15 -11.35 -13.90
N GLU A 359 9.13 -10.86 -13.15
CA GLU A 359 9.62 -11.52 -11.93
C GLU A 359 8.61 -11.40 -10.79
N TYR A 360 7.94 -10.26 -10.63
CA TYR A 360 6.82 -10.10 -9.69
C TYR A 360 5.72 -11.14 -9.93
N LEU A 361 5.26 -11.26 -11.18
CA LEU A 361 4.28 -12.27 -11.60
C LEU A 361 4.79 -13.70 -11.40
N THR A 362 6.07 -13.97 -11.70
CA THR A 362 6.68 -15.29 -11.53
C THR A 362 6.72 -15.69 -10.04
N ALA A 363 7.09 -14.76 -9.15
CA ALA A 363 7.14 -15.00 -7.71
C ALA A 363 5.75 -15.22 -7.10
N HIS A 364 4.72 -14.51 -7.58
CA HIS A 364 3.32 -14.78 -7.16
C HIS A 364 2.79 -16.13 -7.65
N LEU A 365 3.26 -16.60 -8.81
CA LEU A 365 2.86 -17.89 -9.39
C LEU A 365 3.65 -19.08 -8.82
N ASP A 366 4.65 -18.87 -7.97
CA ASP A 366 5.41 -19.94 -7.32
C ASP A 366 4.52 -20.68 -6.29
N PRO A 367 4.30 -22.01 -6.44
CA PRO A 367 3.57 -22.80 -5.45
C PRO A 367 4.15 -22.76 -4.04
N ALA A 368 5.44 -22.44 -3.86
CA ALA A 368 6.07 -22.24 -2.55
C ALA A 368 5.46 -21.05 -1.77
N HIS A 369 4.82 -20.11 -2.46
CA HIS A 369 4.15 -18.95 -1.88
C HIS A 369 2.62 -19.08 -1.86
N ALA A 370 2.07 -20.25 -2.18
CA ALA A 370 0.63 -20.47 -2.22
C ALA A 370 -0.08 -20.18 -0.89
N GLY A 371 0.47 -20.63 0.26
CA GLY A 371 -0.21 -20.52 1.55
C GLY A 371 -1.64 -21.09 1.51
N ALA A 372 -2.64 -20.31 1.92
CA ALA A 372 -4.06 -20.65 1.78
C ALA A 372 -4.65 -20.48 0.35
N GLY A 373 -3.83 -20.03 -0.61
CA GLY A 373 -4.15 -19.92 -2.03
C GLY A 373 -4.86 -18.62 -2.44
N PRO A 374 -5.38 -18.56 -3.68
CA PRO A 374 -5.00 -19.42 -4.80
C PRO A 374 -3.54 -19.17 -5.21
N VAL A 375 -2.88 -20.14 -5.85
CA VAL A 375 -1.58 -19.89 -6.51
C VAL A 375 -1.74 -18.73 -7.49
N GLY A 376 -0.79 -17.78 -7.50
CA GLY A 376 -0.87 -16.56 -8.30
C GLY A 376 -1.58 -15.39 -7.61
N HIS A 377 -2.36 -15.62 -6.54
CA HIS A 377 -3.02 -14.57 -5.75
C HIS A 377 -3.81 -13.56 -6.62
N GLY A 378 -4.54 -14.10 -7.59
CA GLY A 378 -5.30 -13.36 -8.60
C GLY A 378 -4.60 -13.28 -9.96
N TYR A 379 -3.26 -13.28 -9.99
CA TYR A 379 -2.50 -13.41 -11.22
C TYR A 379 -2.53 -14.83 -11.77
N THR A 380 -2.40 -14.95 -13.09
CA THR A 380 -2.45 -16.22 -13.81
C THR A 380 -1.27 -16.34 -14.77
N ARG A 381 -1.08 -17.52 -15.36
CA ARG A 381 -0.10 -17.69 -16.43
C ARG A 381 -0.39 -16.78 -17.64
N ALA A 382 -1.67 -16.48 -17.94
CA ALA A 382 -2.05 -15.55 -18.98
C ALA A 382 -1.62 -14.10 -18.68
N ASN A 383 -1.59 -13.68 -17.40
CA ASN A 383 -1.01 -12.41 -16.99
C ASN A 383 0.50 -12.36 -17.28
N LEU A 384 1.22 -13.43 -16.95
CA LEU A 384 2.67 -13.56 -17.21
C LEU A 384 3.01 -13.62 -18.70
N ASP A 385 2.16 -14.22 -19.54
CA ASP A 385 2.40 -14.33 -20.98
C ASP A 385 1.97 -13.07 -21.76
N SER A 386 1.07 -12.25 -21.21
CA SER A 386 0.63 -10.97 -21.79
C SER A 386 1.25 -9.71 -21.17
N ASP A 387 2.06 -9.87 -20.12
CA ASP A 387 2.64 -8.79 -19.31
C ASP A 387 1.58 -7.80 -18.78
N THR A 388 0.56 -8.35 -18.09
CA THR A 388 -0.56 -7.57 -17.51
C THR A 388 -0.71 -7.79 -16.01
N LEU A 389 -0.82 -6.70 -15.23
CA LEU A 389 -0.95 -6.73 -13.77
C LEU A 389 -2.38 -6.42 -13.27
N TYR A 390 -3.37 -6.49 -14.15
CA TYR A 390 -4.80 -6.35 -13.86
C TYR A 390 -5.56 -7.65 -14.18
N TYR A 391 -6.63 -7.93 -13.43
CA TYR A 391 -7.39 -9.19 -13.55
C TYR A 391 -8.79 -9.08 -12.93
N THR A 392 -9.62 -10.09 -13.16
CA THR A 392 -10.90 -10.28 -12.46
C THR A 392 -10.86 -11.54 -11.59
N PHE A 393 -11.63 -11.55 -10.52
CA PHE A 393 -11.82 -12.73 -9.67
C PHE A 393 -13.24 -12.76 -9.09
N ARG A 394 -13.72 -13.95 -8.73
CA ARG A 394 -15.04 -14.12 -8.11
C ARG A 394 -14.93 -13.89 -6.61
N VAL A 395 -15.49 -12.78 -6.13
CA VAL A 395 -15.57 -12.42 -4.70
C VAL A 395 -16.58 -13.32 -3.99
N ALA A 396 -17.75 -13.53 -4.63
CA ALA A 396 -18.82 -14.39 -4.15
C ALA A 396 -19.79 -14.73 -5.30
N PRO A 397 -20.83 -15.57 -5.11
CA PRO A 397 -21.91 -15.70 -6.09
C PRO A 397 -22.61 -14.36 -6.35
N GLY A 398 -22.54 -13.87 -7.59
CA GLY A 398 -23.12 -12.57 -7.98
C GLY A 398 -22.29 -11.35 -7.55
N VAL A 399 -21.03 -11.54 -7.13
CA VAL A 399 -20.11 -10.45 -6.78
C VAL A 399 -18.76 -10.66 -7.48
N LEU A 400 -18.38 -9.69 -8.31
CA LEU A 400 -17.14 -9.68 -9.09
C LEU A 400 -16.13 -8.72 -8.45
N GLY A 401 -14.89 -9.17 -8.31
CA GLY A 401 -13.73 -8.33 -8.02
C GLY A 401 -12.98 -7.99 -9.31
N ILE A 402 -12.59 -6.73 -9.46
CA ILE A 402 -11.73 -6.26 -10.56
C ILE A 402 -10.49 -5.60 -9.95
N SER A 403 -9.31 -6.16 -10.16
CA SER A 403 -8.03 -5.57 -9.76
C SER A 403 -7.46 -4.77 -10.95
N LEU A 404 -7.16 -3.49 -10.74
CA LEU A 404 -6.57 -2.59 -11.72
C LEU A 404 -5.09 -2.33 -11.41
N ASP A 405 -4.27 -2.35 -12.45
CA ASP A 405 -2.90 -1.82 -12.40
C ASP A 405 -2.98 -0.33 -12.71
N THR A 406 -2.75 0.50 -11.69
CA THR A 406 -2.71 1.96 -11.84
C THR A 406 -1.28 2.50 -11.85
N THR A 407 -0.26 1.65 -11.99
CA THR A 407 1.15 2.04 -11.91
C THR A 407 1.68 2.54 -13.25
N GLY A 408 2.44 3.65 -13.24
CA GLY A 408 3.07 4.21 -14.43
C GLY A 408 4.47 3.63 -14.65
N ARG A 409 4.63 2.71 -15.62
CA ARG A 409 5.95 2.14 -15.99
C ARG A 409 6.97 3.19 -16.46
N GLY A 410 6.51 4.38 -16.85
CA GLY A 410 7.36 5.53 -17.17
C GLY A 410 8.01 6.23 -15.98
N GLY A 411 7.64 5.83 -14.75
CA GLY A 411 7.96 6.51 -13.50
C GLY A 411 6.82 7.43 -13.04
N HIS A 412 7.09 8.18 -11.96
CA HIS A 412 6.15 9.03 -11.19
C HIS A 412 5.33 8.26 -10.14
N PHE A 413 5.25 8.85 -8.95
CA PHE A 413 4.48 8.41 -7.77
C PHE A 413 2.96 8.66 -7.89
N THR A 414 2.44 8.97 -9.08
CA THR A 414 0.98 9.10 -9.28
C THR A 414 0.53 8.13 -10.35
N GLY A 415 -0.73 7.74 -10.25
CA GLY A 415 -1.26 6.65 -11.04
C GLY A 415 -1.63 7.08 -12.45
N THR A 416 -1.70 6.10 -13.33
CA THR A 416 -2.26 6.24 -14.68
C THR A 416 -2.94 4.95 -15.10
N VAL A 417 -3.81 5.00 -16.11
CA VAL A 417 -4.38 3.81 -16.75
C VAL A 417 -4.31 3.98 -18.25
N GLY A 418 -3.68 3.02 -18.95
CA GLY A 418 -3.63 3.00 -20.41
C GLY A 418 -4.99 2.68 -21.06
N THR A 419 -5.23 3.23 -22.26
CA THR A 419 -6.43 3.00 -23.08
C THR A 419 -6.84 1.53 -23.22
N ALA A 420 -5.90 0.60 -23.36
CA ALA A 420 -6.17 -0.82 -23.49
C ALA A 420 -6.80 -1.40 -22.21
N GLN A 421 -6.31 -0.99 -21.03
CA GLN A 421 -6.87 -1.40 -19.73
C GLN A 421 -8.22 -0.71 -19.47
N LEU A 422 -8.38 0.58 -19.80
CA LEU A 422 -9.68 1.26 -19.65
C LEU A 422 -10.76 0.63 -20.54
N ASN A 423 -10.42 0.31 -21.80
CA ASN A 423 -11.31 -0.40 -22.72
C ASN A 423 -11.61 -1.84 -22.25
N TRP A 424 -10.66 -2.52 -21.60
CA TRP A 424 -10.88 -3.81 -20.97
C TRP A 424 -11.83 -3.71 -19.77
N LEU A 425 -11.67 -2.68 -18.93
CA LEU A 425 -12.56 -2.40 -17.80
C LEU A 425 -14.00 -2.16 -18.29
N GLU A 426 -14.20 -1.33 -19.32
CA GLU A 426 -15.53 -1.09 -19.89
C GLU A 426 -16.17 -2.39 -20.43
N ARG A 427 -15.42 -3.21 -21.18
CA ARG A 427 -15.93 -4.50 -21.67
C ARG A 427 -16.30 -5.44 -20.52
N THR A 428 -15.48 -5.49 -19.47
CA THR A 428 -15.71 -6.32 -18.29
C THR A 428 -16.97 -5.89 -17.54
N LEU A 429 -17.15 -4.59 -17.31
CA LEU A 429 -18.34 -4.04 -16.66
C LEU A 429 -19.62 -4.31 -17.46
N LYS A 430 -19.55 -4.32 -18.80
CA LYS A 430 -20.67 -4.71 -19.68
C LYS A 430 -20.97 -6.21 -19.62
N ALA A 431 -19.95 -7.06 -19.66
CA ALA A 431 -20.11 -8.52 -19.61
C ALA A 431 -20.74 -8.99 -18.29
N HIS A 432 -20.40 -8.34 -17.17
CA HIS A 432 -20.88 -8.67 -15.83
C HIS A 432 -21.99 -7.72 -15.33
N ALA A 433 -22.84 -7.23 -16.22
CA ALA A 433 -23.93 -6.29 -15.91
C ALA A 433 -24.94 -6.79 -14.86
N GLY A 434 -25.05 -8.11 -14.66
CA GLY A 434 -25.92 -8.75 -13.68
C GLY A 434 -25.28 -9.07 -12.32
N GLU A 435 -24.01 -8.72 -12.10
CA GLU A 435 -23.29 -8.94 -10.84
C GLU A 435 -23.05 -7.61 -10.11
N HIS A 436 -22.70 -7.67 -8.82
CA HIS A 436 -22.22 -6.51 -8.07
C HIS A 436 -20.69 -6.40 -8.19
N VAL A 437 -20.19 -5.26 -8.65
CA VAL A 437 -18.76 -5.07 -8.95
C VAL A 437 -18.07 -4.28 -7.84
N LEU A 438 -16.96 -4.85 -7.34
CA LEU A 438 -15.99 -4.21 -6.47
C LEU A 438 -14.69 -3.99 -7.26
N VAL A 439 -14.28 -2.74 -7.41
CA VAL A 439 -13.03 -2.37 -8.09
C VAL A 439 -11.95 -2.14 -7.06
N PHE A 440 -10.76 -2.66 -7.32
CA PHE A 440 -9.57 -2.55 -6.48
C PHE A 440 -8.45 -1.89 -7.29
N SER A 441 -7.71 -0.96 -6.69
CA SER A 441 -6.49 -0.37 -7.26
C SER A 441 -5.58 0.11 -6.15
N HIS A 442 -4.32 0.39 -6.45
CA HIS A 442 -3.45 1.08 -5.51
C HIS A 442 -3.82 2.57 -5.38
N HIS A 443 -3.60 3.34 -6.45
CA HIS A 443 -3.98 4.75 -6.51
C HIS A 443 -5.50 4.97 -6.42
N ASN A 444 -5.89 6.11 -5.85
CA ASN A 444 -7.27 6.59 -5.71
C ASN A 444 -7.61 7.68 -6.74
N SER A 445 -8.89 8.06 -6.88
CA SER A 445 -9.35 8.87 -8.02
C SER A 445 -8.61 10.21 -8.20
N TRP A 446 -8.17 10.84 -7.10
CA TRP A 446 -7.49 12.14 -7.13
C TRP A 446 -5.95 12.03 -7.18
N THR A 447 -5.42 10.80 -7.20
CA THR A 447 -3.98 10.49 -7.37
C THR A 447 -3.67 9.78 -8.67
N ILE A 448 -4.65 9.54 -9.54
CA ILE A 448 -4.43 9.06 -10.91
C ILE A 448 -4.36 10.28 -11.85
N THR A 449 -3.18 10.89 -11.89
CA THR A 449 -2.89 12.16 -12.60
C THR A 449 -1.68 12.08 -13.52
N ASN A 450 -1.00 10.93 -13.58
CA ASN A 450 0.26 10.78 -14.29
C ASN A 450 0.06 10.73 -15.82
N THR A 451 0.75 11.64 -16.51
CA THR A 451 0.74 11.78 -17.97
C THR A 451 2.01 11.23 -18.63
N HIS A 452 2.99 10.73 -17.86
CA HIS A 452 4.25 10.20 -18.40
C HIS A 452 4.00 9.00 -19.30
N PRO A 453 4.50 9.00 -20.56
CA PRO A 453 4.32 7.87 -21.47
C PRO A 453 4.88 6.58 -20.89
N ASP A 454 4.17 5.46 -21.07
CA ASP A 454 4.71 4.13 -20.82
C ASP A 454 5.83 3.84 -21.84
N PRO A 455 7.09 3.60 -21.42
CA PRO A 455 8.18 3.29 -22.34
C PRO A 455 7.95 2.02 -23.16
N ALA A 456 7.17 1.06 -22.64
CA ALA A 456 6.79 -0.15 -23.37
C ALA A 456 5.66 0.11 -24.38
N ARG A 457 4.92 1.22 -24.23
CA ARG A 457 3.73 1.56 -25.03
C ARG A 457 3.63 3.07 -25.32
N PRO A 458 4.64 3.69 -25.98
CA PRO A 458 4.78 5.15 -26.05
C PRO A 458 3.68 5.86 -26.85
N GLY A 459 2.88 5.13 -27.64
CA GLY A 459 1.71 5.65 -28.36
C GLY A 459 0.35 5.40 -27.68
N GLU A 460 0.31 4.72 -26.52
CA GLU A 460 -0.92 4.49 -25.77
C GLU A 460 -1.30 5.76 -24.98
N ARG A 461 -2.57 6.15 -24.99
CA ARG A 461 -3.03 7.31 -24.20
C ARG A 461 -3.20 6.92 -22.74
N ASN A 462 -2.66 7.76 -21.87
CA ASN A 462 -2.89 7.76 -20.43
C ASN A 462 -4.25 8.40 -20.08
N HIS A 463 -4.98 7.77 -19.16
CA HIS A 463 -6.27 8.23 -18.66
C HIS A 463 -6.20 8.60 -17.17
N SER A 464 -6.94 9.64 -16.78
CA SER A 464 -6.99 10.11 -15.39
C SER A 464 -8.01 9.37 -14.53
N GLY A 465 -7.92 9.56 -13.21
CA GLY A 465 -8.92 9.05 -12.27
C GLY A 465 -10.33 9.57 -12.53
N ASP A 466 -10.49 10.81 -13.02
CA ASP A 466 -11.79 11.36 -13.41
C ASP A 466 -12.43 10.58 -14.58
N GLU A 467 -11.62 10.10 -15.54
CA GLU A 467 -12.11 9.26 -16.64
C GLU A 467 -12.55 7.88 -16.13
N ILE A 468 -11.86 7.33 -15.14
CA ILE A 468 -12.24 6.07 -14.47
C ILE A 468 -13.55 6.28 -13.68
N VAL A 469 -13.68 7.35 -12.89
CA VAL A 469 -14.93 7.70 -12.19
C VAL A 469 -16.08 7.85 -13.20
N ALA A 470 -15.85 8.54 -14.32
CA ALA A 470 -16.86 8.73 -15.36
C ALA A 470 -17.24 7.44 -16.09
N LEU A 471 -16.33 6.47 -16.21
CA LEU A 471 -16.64 5.13 -16.71
C LEU A 471 -17.45 4.35 -15.67
N LEU A 472 -16.92 4.17 -14.46
CA LEU A 472 -17.56 3.44 -13.36
C LEU A 472 -18.97 3.96 -13.07
N GLY A 473 -19.17 5.29 -13.13
CA GLY A 473 -20.45 5.95 -12.91
C GLY A 473 -21.53 5.63 -13.95
N LYS A 474 -21.16 5.22 -15.17
CA LYS A 474 -22.11 4.75 -16.21
C LYS A 474 -22.62 3.33 -15.95
N HIS A 475 -21.89 2.55 -15.16
CA HIS A 475 -22.14 1.12 -14.93
C HIS A 475 -22.90 0.91 -13.61
N ARG A 476 -24.18 0.50 -13.71
CA ARG A 476 -25.09 0.34 -12.56
C ARG A 476 -24.68 -0.76 -11.58
N ASN A 477 -23.88 -1.71 -12.06
CA ASN A 477 -23.31 -2.80 -11.29
C ASN A 477 -22.15 -2.38 -10.38
N THR A 478 -21.51 -1.22 -10.59
CA THR A 478 -20.44 -0.74 -9.72
C THR A 478 -20.97 -0.40 -8.33
N VAL A 479 -20.48 -1.10 -7.31
CA VAL A 479 -20.86 -0.88 -5.90
C VAL A 479 -19.81 -0.03 -5.18
N ALA A 480 -18.53 -0.37 -5.34
CA ALA A 480 -17.45 0.37 -4.71
C ALA A 480 -16.12 0.30 -5.48
N TRP A 481 -15.29 1.31 -5.21
CA TRP A 481 -13.87 1.36 -5.58
C TRP A 481 -13.05 1.43 -4.29
N ILE A 482 -12.15 0.47 -4.08
CA ILE A 482 -11.40 0.25 -2.84
C ILE A 482 -9.90 0.39 -3.14
N ASN A 483 -9.20 1.24 -2.39
CA ASN A 483 -7.81 1.63 -2.70
C ASN A 483 -7.01 2.11 -1.47
N GLY A 484 -5.75 2.50 -1.71
CA GLY A 484 -4.79 2.99 -0.72
C GLY A 484 -4.05 4.24 -1.20
N HIS A 485 -2.72 4.16 -1.26
CA HIS A 485 -1.77 5.15 -1.81
C HIS A 485 -1.66 6.48 -1.04
N SER A 486 -2.78 7.06 -0.57
CA SER A 486 -2.77 8.38 0.08
C SER A 486 -2.56 8.34 1.61
N HIS A 487 -2.23 7.14 2.14
CA HIS A 487 -1.96 6.80 3.54
C HIS A 487 -3.05 7.19 4.54
N ARG A 488 -4.25 7.60 4.09
CA ARG A 488 -5.33 8.12 4.93
C ARG A 488 -6.64 7.37 4.72
N ASN A 489 -7.43 7.26 5.78
CA ASN A 489 -8.83 6.86 5.65
C ASN A 489 -9.63 7.97 4.97
N LYS A 490 -10.25 7.67 3.83
CA LYS A 490 -11.14 8.58 3.12
C LYS A 490 -12.30 7.81 2.47
N ILE A 491 -13.53 8.26 2.71
CA ILE A 491 -14.71 7.71 2.05
C ILE A 491 -15.47 8.83 1.33
N GLN A 492 -15.61 8.68 0.02
CA GLN A 492 -16.29 9.63 -0.86
C GLN A 492 -17.35 8.97 -1.74
N SER A 493 -18.31 9.77 -2.18
CA SER A 493 -19.43 9.33 -3.01
C SER A 493 -19.26 9.91 -4.42
N HIS A 494 -19.42 9.05 -5.42
CA HIS A 494 -19.40 9.43 -6.85
C HIS A 494 -20.82 9.44 -7.45
N GLY A 495 -21.85 9.64 -6.62
CA GLY A 495 -23.25 9.75 -7.04
C GLY A 495 -23.96 8.43 -7.42
N SER A 496 -23.22 7.38 -7.78
CA SER A 496 -23.76 6.02 -8.00
C SER A 496 -23.06 4.94 -7.19
N PHE A 497 -21.76 5.09 -6.90
CA PHE A 497 -20.95 4.15 -6.12
C PHE A 497 -20.11 4.86 -5.04
N TRP A 498 -19.55 4.10 -4.10
CA TRP A 498 -18.67 4.60 -3.03
C TRP A 498 -17.19 4.37 -3.38
N GLU A 499 -16.33 5.34 -3.12
CA GLU A 499 -14.88 5.12 -3.08
C GLU A 499 -14.39 5.10 -1.63
N VAL A 500 -13.58 4.10 -1.30
CA VAL A 500 -13.07 3.82 0.04
C VAL A 500 -11.56 3.65 -0.01
N THR A 501 -10.85 4.67 0.48
CA THR A 501 -9.41 4.66 0.69
C THR A 501 -9.12 4.30 2.15
N THR A 502 -8.18 3.38 2.36
CA THR A 502 -7.74 2.95 3.70
C THR A 502 -6.39 3.58 4.03
N ALA A 503 -6.16 3.87 5.33
CA ALA A 503 -4.87 4.35 5.80
C ALA A 503 -3.78 3.27 5.61
N SER A 504 -2.52 3.70 5.49
CA SER A 504 -1.41 2.77 5.29
C SER A 504 -1.10 1.95 6.54
N HIS A 505 -0.30 0.89 6.40
CA HIS A 505 0.29 0.19 7.54
C HIS A 505 1.67 0.73 7.94
N ILE A 506 2.27 1.63 7.15
CA ILE A 506 3.58 2.25 7.45
C ILE A 506 3.48 3.44 8.42
N ASP A 507 2.44 4.27 8.29
CA ASP A 507 2.23 5.44 9.13
C ASP A 507 1.11 5.20 10.17
N PHE A 508 1.21 5.85 11.33
CA PHE A 508 0.12 5.84 12.30
C PHE A 508 -1.16 6.43 11.67
N PRO A 509 -2.32 5.77 11.77
CA PRO A 509 -2.71 4.72 12.74
C PRO A 509 -2.45 3.25 12.41
N GLN A 510 -1.83 2.91 11.26
CA GLN A 510 -1.51 1.53 10.87
C GLN A 510 -2.73 0.59 10.81
N LEU A 511 -3.60 0.79 9.81
CA LEU A 511 -4.94 0.17 9.78
C LEU A 511 -5.21 -0.70 8.56
N ALA A 512 -5.81 -1.87 8.80
CA ALA A 512 -6.53 -2.67 7.81
C ALA A 512 -8.04 -2.39 7.89
N ARG A 513 -8.81 -2.85 6.89
CA ARG A 513 -10.26 -2.64 6.81
C ARG A 513 -11.02 -3.91 6.44
N VAL A 514 -11.94 -4.35 7.29
CA VAL A 514 -12.93 -5.38 6.95
C VAL A 514 -14.06 -4.75 6.16
N PHE A 515 -14.46 -5.41 5.09
CA PHE A 515 -15.61 -5.06 4.25
C PHE A 515 -16.67 -6.14 4.31
N GLU A 516 -17.94 -5.76 4.41
CA GLU A 516 -19.08 -6.68 4.30
C GLU A 516 -20.14 -6.06 3.39
N LEU A 517 -20.36 -6.67 2.21
CA LEU A 517 -21.41 -6.27 1.28
C LEU A 517 -22.69 -7.04 1.61
N VAL A 518 -23.81 -6.34 1.79
CA VAL A 518 -25.11 -6.94 2.08
C VAL A 518 -26.21 -6.45 1.14
N ASP A 519 -27.18 -7.32 0.87
CA ASP A 519 -28.47 -6.98 0.28
C ASP A 519 -29.48 -6.73 1.40
N ASN A 520 -29.99 -5.49 1.52
CA ASN A 520 -30.92 -5.09 2.59
C ASN A 520 -32.37 -5.60 2.38
N LYS A 521 -32.65 -6.25 1.25
CA LYS A 521 -33.99 -6.76 0.87
C LYS A 521 -35.07 -5.68 0.78
N ASP A 522 -34.69 -4.46 0.42
CA ASP A 522 -35.58 -3.30 0.19
C ASP A 522 -35.18 -2.47 -1.05
N GLY A 523 -34.41 -3.05 -1.98
CA GLY A 523 -33.86 -2.32 -3.12
C GLY A 523 -32.62 -1.48 -2.78
N THR A 524 -32.05 -1.63 -1.59
CA THR A 524 -30.73 -1.07 -1.24
C THR A 524 -29.70 -2.18 -0.96
N LEU A 525 -28.43 -1.81 -1.13
CA LEU A 525 -27.28 -2.53 -0.60
C LEU A 525 -26.69 -1.70 0.54
N SER A 526 -26.00 -2.34 1.47
CA SER A 526 -25.06 -1.65 2.37
C SER A 526 -23.67 -2.28 2.22
N LEU A 527 -22.65 -1.44 2.07
CA LEU A 527 -21.25 -1.83 2.24
C LEU A 527 -20.81 -1.39 3.63
N PHE A 528 -20.66 -2.33 4.56
CA PHE A 528 -20.05 -2.04 5.84
C PHE A 528 -18.54 -1.96 5.68
N THR A 529 -17.94 -1.02 6.40
CA THR A 529 -16.49 -0.95 6.55
C THR A 529 -16.15 -0.87 8.03
N THR A 530 -15.19 -1.67 8.49
CA THR A 530 -14.76 -1.72 9.89
C THR A 530 -13.24 -1.81 9.98
N LEU A 531 -12.60 -0.84 10.61
CA LEU A 531 -11.16 -0.72 10.72
C LEU A 531 -10.58 -1.64 11.79
N VAL A 532 -9.36 -2.11 11.56
CA VAL A 532 -8.65 -3.13 12.34
C VAL A 532 -7.18 -2.73 12.49
N GLU A 533 -6.64 -2.87 13.69
CA GLU A 533 -5.21 -2.68 14.01
C GLU A 533 -4.53 -4.04 14.22
N SER A 534 -3.21 -4.12 14.06
CA SER A 534 -2.42 -5.36 14.31
C SER A 534 -2.61 -5.97 15.73
N ALA A 535 -2.32 -7.26 15.90
CA ALA A 535 -2.53 -8.00 17.14
C ALA A 535 -1.67 -7.50 18.32
N ALA A 536 -0.57 -6.81 18.03
CA ALA A 536 0.31 -6.23 19.03
C ALA A 536 -0.43 -5.34 20.05
N PRO A 537 -0.13 -5.47 21.36
CA PRO A 537 -0.69 -4.61 22.40
C PRO A 537 -0.57 -3.12 22.07
N HIS A 538 -1.52 -2.30 22.53
CA HIS A 538 -1.43 -0.83 22.36
C HIS A 538 -0.34 -0.21 23.24
N ARG A 539 0.07 -0.89 24.30
CA ARG A 539 1.14 -0.46 25.21
C ARG A 539 2.45 -1.15 24.85
N THR A 540 3.53 -0.42 24.96
CA THR A 540 4.88 -0.93 24.68
C THR A 540 5.66 -1.17 25.97
N ASP A 541 6.40 -2.26 26.05
CA ASP A 541 7.53 -2.43 26.97
C ASP A 541 8.83 -2.29 26.16
N PHE A 542 9.74 -1.40 26.58
CA PHE A 542 11.00 -1.19 25.87
C PHE A 542 12.04 -2.28 26.12
N THR A 543 11.77 -3.21 27.04
CA THR A 543 12.58 -4.41 27.28
C THR A 543 12.06 -5.62 26.51
N ASP A 544 10.81 -5.59 26.01
CA ASP A 544 10.24 -6.65 25.18
C ASP A 544 10.70 -6.51 23.72
N LEU A 545 11.78 -7.22 23.39
CA LEU A 545 12.29 -7.36 22.03
C LEU A 545 11.81 -8.65 21.34
N SER A 546 10.68 -9.23 21.76
CA SER A 546 9.99 -10.29 21.03
C SER A 546 9.35 -9.78 19.73
N GLN A 547 8.88 -10.67 18.85
CA GLN A 547 8.11 -10.28 17.65
C GLN A 547 6.90 -9.41 17.99
N THR A 548 6.21 -9.71 19.10
CA THR A 548 5.04 -8.96 19.58
C THR A 548 5.45 -7.60 20.16
N GLY A 549 6.53 -7.53 20.96
CA GLY A 549 7.06 -6.28 21.50
C GLY A 549 7.57 -5.33 20.41
N LEU A 550 8.28 -5.86 19.40
CA LEU A 550 8.68 -5.10 18.22
C LEU A 550 7.46 -4.58 17.42
N ALA A 551 6.40 -5.38 17.28
CA ALA A 551 5.18 -4.93 16.61
C ALA A 551 4.39 -3.88 17.42
N ALA A 552 4.53 -3.84 18.75
CA ALA A 552 4.00 -2.76 19.59
C ALA A 552 4.85 -1.48 19.46
N LEU A 553 6.18 -1.63 19.52
CA LEU A 553 7.16 -0.57 19.26
C LEU A 553 6.93 0.08 17.89
N TYR A 554 6.67 -0.70 16.84
CA TYR A 554 6.38 -0.21 15.50
C TYR A 554 5.24 0.84 15.46
N ARG A 555 4.16 0.59 16.23
CA ARG A 555 3.01 1.50 16.34
C ARG A 555 3.30 2.72 17.21
N GLU A 556 4.04 2.55 18.30
CA GLU A 556 4.38 3.67 19.19
C GLU A 556 5.45 4.60 18.57
N LEU A 557 6.40 4.04 17.81
CA LEU A 557 7.39 4.81 17.07
C LEU A 557 6.75 5.57 15.90
N SER A 558 5.84 4.95 15.13
CA SER A 558 5.14 5.65 14.03
C SER A 558 4.25 6.79 14.51
N PHE A 559 3.63 6.65 15.68
CA PHE A 559 2.85 7.72 16.32
C PHE A 559 3.68 8.93 16.75
N ASN A 560 4.96 8.70 17.09
CA ASN A 560 5.88 9.73 17.57
C ASN A 560 6.86 10.21 16.48
N ALA A 561 6.81 9.63 15.28
CA ALA A 561 7.75 9.89 14.21
C ALA A 561 7.83 11.41 13.89
N PRO A 562 9.04 12.01 13.84
CA PRO A 562 9.22 13.40 13.41
C PRO A 562 8.50 13.70 12.08
N GLY A 563 7.52 14.61 12.11
CA GLY A 563 6.71 14.96 10.92
C GLY A 563 5.47 14.09 10.70
N SER A 564 5.18 13.12 11.58
CA SER A 564 3.97 12.29 11.52
C SER A 564 2.70 13.12 11.41
N ARG A 565 1.80 12.73 10.49
CA ARG A 565 0.48 13.35 10.35
C ARG A 565 -0.52 12.82 11.38
N THR A 566 -1.37 13.71 11.86
CA THR A 566 -2.41 13.40 12.86
C THR A 566 -3.81 13.21 12.26
N ASP A 567 -3.98 13.45 10.96
CA ASP A 567 -5.26 13.40 10.25
C ASP A 567 -5.47 12.11 9.42
N LEU A 568 -4.47 11.23 9.32
CA LEU A 568 -4.52 9.99 8.53
C LEU A 568 -5.62 9.02 8.97
N SER A 569 -6.04 9.07 10.24
CA SER A 569 -7.19 8.30 10.75
C SER A 569 -8.53 8.66 10.12
N GLY A 570 -8.63 9.78 9.40
CA GLY A 570 -9.87 10.28 8.78
C GLY A 570 -10.91 10.74 9.79
N THR A 571 -12.05 11.24 9.29
CA THR A 571 -13.20 11.63 10.14
C THR A 571 -14.02 10.40 10.57
N ALA A 572 -14.98 10.55 11.48
CA ALA A 572 -15.89 9.46 11.83
C ALA A 572 -16.61 8.86 10.61
N GLY A 573 -16.92 9.67 9.59
CA GLY A 573 -17.52 9.22 8.32
C GLY A 573 -16.54 8.51 7.38
N ASP A 574 -15.24 8.51 7.66
CA ASP A 574 -14.21 7.77 6.90
C ASP A 574 -13.75 6.49 7.62
N ARG A 575 -14.18 6.29 8.89
CA ARG A 575 -13.77 5.18 9.75
C ARG A 575 -14.72 3.98 9.64
N ASN A 576 -15.36 3.60 10.74
CA ASN A 576 -16.32 2.49 10.80
C ASN A 576 -17.66 2.97 10.26
N THR A 577 -18.12 2.40 9.15
CA THR A 577 -19.31 2.90 8.45
C THR A 577 -20.27 1.81 7.99
N GLU A 578 -21.52 2.22 7.77
CA GLU A 578 -22.45 1.56 6.87
C GLU A 578 -22.68 2.48 5.67
N LEU A 579 -22.22 2.10 4.48
CA LEU A 579 -22.37 2.87 3.26
C LEU A 579 -23.56 2.35 2.45
N VAL A 580 -24.68 3.05 2.50
CA VAL A 580 -25.93 2.62 1.85
C VAL A 580 -25.95 3.14 0.40
N LEU A 581 -26.37 2.29 -0.54
CA LEU A 581 -26.55 2.64 -1.95
C LEU A 581 -27.72 1.84 -2.56
N ARG A 582 -28.20 2.24 -3.74
CA ARG A 582 -29.30 1.52 -4.40
C ARG A 582 -28.80 0.19 -4.98
N LYS A 583 -29.54 -0.89 -4.75
CA LYS A 583 -29.47 -2.10 -5.57
C LYS A 583 -30.19 -1.78 -6.88
N ARG A 584 -29.50 -1.84 -8.01
CA ARG A 584 -30.00 -1.39 -9.33
C ARG A 584 -29.90 -2.48 -10.39
#